data_AF-A0A2V7FKV6-F1
#
_entry.id   AF-A0A2V7FKV6-F1
#
_cell.length_a   1.000
_cell.length_b   1.000
_cell.length_c   1.000
_cell.angle_alpha   90.00
_cell.angle_beta   90.00
_cell.angle_gamma   90.00
#
_symmetry.space_group_name_H-M   'P 1'
#
loop_
_entity.id
_entity.type
_entity.pdbx_description
1 polymer ?
#
loop_
_entity_poly.entity_id
_entity_poly.type
_entity_poly.pdbx_seq_one_letter_code
_entity_poly.pdbx_strand_id
1 'polypeptide(L)' 'MMNRAYLGGVTIGDGLPVAVAGALNVSPESFYQASIMTEGDHLLRAGERMARAGAAFVDVGAMSTAP' A
#
# COMPACT_ATOMS: atom_id res chain seq x y z
N MET A 1 11.09 -0.98 -27.55
CA MET A 1 9.63 -1.04 -27.36
C MET A 1 9.34 -0.52 -25.96
N MET A 2 8.32 0.31 -25.76
CA MET A 2 7.95 0.78 -24.42
C MET A 2 7.12 -0.28 -23.72
N ASN A 3 7.57 -0.73 -22.55
CA ASN A 3 6.89 -1.70 -21.72
C ASN A 3 5.92 -0.97 -20.79
N ARG A 4 4.62 -1.25 -20.95
CA ARG A 4 3.56 -0.66 -20.12
C ARG A 4 2.51 -1.70 -19.75
N ALA A 5 1.90 -1.53 -18.58
CA ALA A 5 0.81 -2.36 -18.08
C ALA A 5 -0.30 -1.49 -17.49
N TYR A 6 -1.54 -1.96 -17.55
CA TYR A 6 -2.69 -1.34 -16.88
C TYR A 6 -3.08 -2.19 -15.69
N LEU A 7 -2.96 -1.63 -14.48
CA LEU A 7 -3.23 -2.32 -13.23
C LEU A 7 -4.24 -1.50 -12.42
N GLY A 8 -5.41 -2.07 -12.16
CA GLY A 8 -6.38 -1.52 -11.20
C GLY A 8 -6.76 -0.04 -11.39
N GLY A 9 -6.80 0.46 -12.63
CA GLY A 9 -7.09 1.88 -12.90
C GLY A 9 -5.89 2.75 -13.27
N VAL A 10 -4.67 2.23 -13.14
CA VAL A 10 -3.43 3.00 -13.32
C VAL A 10 -2.56 2.34 -14.40
N THR A 11 -2.12 3.14 -15.37
CA THR A 11 -1.11 2.70 -16.34
C THR A 11 0.29 2.94 -15.77
N ILE A 12 1.13 1.92 -15.76
CA ILE A 12 2.52 1.97 -15.29
C ILE A 12 3.49 1.51 -16.37
N GLY A 13 4.75 1.92 -16.27
CA GLY A 13 5.83 1.49 -17.16
C GLY A 13 6.57 2.64 -17.84
N ASP A 14 7.23 2.35 -18.96
CA ASP A 14 8.21 3.23 -19.59
C ASP A 14 7.63 4.61 -19.96
N GLY A 15 8.39 5.67 -19.63
CA GLY A 15 8.05 7.05 -19.96
C GLY A 15 6.86 7.63 -19.19
N LEU A 16 6.44 6.99 -18.10
CA LEU A 16 5.44 7.51 -17.17
C LEU A 16 6.12 7.89 -15.84
N PRO A 17 5.50 8.79 -15.04
CA PRO A 17 6.00 9.06 -13.69
C PRO A 17 6.05 7.80 -12.83
N VAL A 18 6.93 7.79 -11.83
CA VAL A 18 7.00 6.70 -10.85
C VAL A 18 5.67 6.60 -10.11
N ALA A 19 5.07 5.41 -10.10
CA ALA A 19 3.92 5.10 -9.28
C ALA A 19 4.38 4.57 -7.92
N VAL A 20 3.92 5.21 -6.84
CA VAL A 20 4.24 4.80 -5.47
C VAL A 20 3.14 3.88 -4.93
N ALA A 21 3.54 2.76 -4.32
CA ALA A 21 2.65 1.90 -3.56
C ALA A 21 2.85 2.14 -2.06
N GLY A 22 1.75 2.37 -1.33
CA GLY A 22 1.79 2.43 0.13
C GLY A 22 1.73 1.03 0.73
N ALA A 23 2.66 0.70 1.63
CA ALA A 23 2.67 -0.61 2.31
C ALA A 23 1.77 -0.58 3.55
N LEU A 24 0.70 -1.38 3.54
CA LEU A 24 -0.25 -1.55 4.63
C LEU A 24 -0.14 -2.97 5.21
N ASN A 25 0.63 -3.11 6.28
CA ASN A 25 0.75 -4.38 6.99
C ASN A 25 -0.39 -4.55 7.99
N VAL A 26 -1.10 -5.69 7.91
CA VAL A 26 -2.28 -5.99 8.72
C VAL A 26 -2.11 -7.24 9.60
N SER A 27 -0.91 -7.84 9.63
CA SER A 27 -0.61 -8.99 10.50
C SER A 27 -0.55 -8.58 11.98
N PRO A 28 -1.22 -9.30 12.91
CA PRO A 28 -1.16 -9.01 14.34
C PRO A 28 0.25 -9.23 14.96
N GLU A 29 1.13 -9.97 14.29
CA GLU A 29 2.52 -10.21 14.68
C GLU A 29 3.47 -9.06 14.29
N SER A 30 2.97 -7.98 13.66
CA SER A 30 3.80 -6.82 13.34
C SER A 30 4.33 -6.14 14.61
N PHE A 31 5.66 -6.01 14.69
CA PHE A 31 6.49 -5.60 15.84
C PHE A 31 6.20 -4.19 16.42
N TYR A 32 5.21 -3.47 15.90
CA TYR A 32 4.89 -2.10 16.25
C TYR A 32 3.55 -2.03 17.00
N GLN A 33 3.58 -2.13 18.32
CA GLN A 33 2.37 -2.14 19.15
C GLN A 33 1.54 -0.83 19.04
N ALA A 34 2.15 0.29 18.63
CA ALA A 34 1.44 1.54 18.32
C ALA A 34 0.67 1.51 16.98
N SER A 35 0.83 0.46 16.16
CA SER A 35 0.10 0.23 14.91
C SER A 35 -0.85 -0.95 14.96
N ILE A 36 -1.12 -1.52 16.14
CA ILE A 36 -2.15 -2.56 16.30
C ILE A 36 -3.50 -1.88 16.34
N MET A 37 -4.28 -2.13 15.30
CA MET A 37 -5.41 -1.31 14.93
C MET A 37 -6.59 -2.25 14.80
N THR A 38 -7.18 -2.52 15.96
CA THR A 38 -8.20 -3.56 16.18
C THR A 38 -9.57 -3.20 15.62
N GLU A 39 -9.74 -1.97 15.14
CA GLU A 39 -10.98 -1.48 14.53
C GLU A 39 -10.71 -1.14 13.06
N GLY A 40 -11.50 -1.70 12.15
CA GLY A 40 -11.34 -1.54 10.69
C GLY A 40 -11.23 -0.07 10.24
N ASP A 41 -11.78 0.85 11.04
CA ASP A 41 -11.68 2.30 10.89
C ASP A 41 -10.25 2.81 10.78
N HIS A 42 -9.28 2.20 11.46
CA HIS A 42 -7.92 2.67 11.37
C HIS A 42 -7.19 2.18 10.11
N LEU A 43 -7.43 0.95 9.66
CA LEU A 43 -6.92 0.48 8.38
C LEU A 43 -7.45 1.36 7.24
N LEU A 44 -8.73 1.71 7.31
CA LEU A 44 -9.35 2.67 6.40
C LEU A 44 -8.65 4.03 6.44
N ARG A 45 -8.46 4.62 7.64
CA ARG A 45 -7.76 5.91 7.78
C ARG A 45 -6.33 5.86 7.26
N ALA A 46 -5.60 4.76 7.47
CA ALA A 46 -4.25 4.58 6.97
C ALA A 46 -4.24 4.55 5.43
N GLY A 47 -5.11 3.75 4.81
CA GLY A 47 -5.26 3.71 3.36
C GLY A 47 -5.65 5.07 2.77
N GLU A 48 -6.59 5.78 3.39
CA GLU A 48 -6.96 7.14 2.96
C GLU A 48 -5.80 8.14 3.07
N ARG A 49 -4.96 8.05 4.12
CA ARG A 49 -3.78 8.91 4.26
C ARG A 49 -2.77 8.62 3.15
N MET A 50 -2.55 7.35 2.80
CA MET A 50 -1.67 6.97 1.69
C MET A 50 -2.18 7.54 0.36
N ALA A 51 -3.48 7.42 0.09
CA ALA A 51 -4.11 7.97 -1.10
C ALA A 51 -3.96 9.50 -1.17
N ARG A 52 -4.25 10.22 -0.07
CA ARG A 52 -4.06 11.67 0.02
C ARG A 52 -2.61 12.11 -0.15
N ALA A 53 -1.64 11.26 0.20
CA ALA A 53 -0.22 11.51 0.01
C ALA A 53 0.26 11.21 -1.43
N GLY A 54 -0.61 10.72 -2.31
CA GLY A 54 -0.29 10.44 -3.72
C GLY A 54 0.12 9.00 -4.02
N ALA A 55 -0.13 8.05 -3.11
CA ALA A 55 0.05 6.64 -3.44
C ALA A 55 -0.92 6.22 -4.55
N ALA A 56 -0.39 5.62 -5.61
CA ALA A 56 -1.17 5.09 -6.73
C ALA A 56 -1.79 3.73 -6.39
N PHE A 57 -1.17 3.01 -5.46
CA PHE A 57 -1.60 1.69 -5.01
C PHE A 57 -1.46 1.56 -3.50
N VAL A 58 -2.16 0.58 -2.92
CA VAL A 58 -1.93 0.10 -1.55
C VAL A 58 -1.59 -1.38 -1.64
N ASP A 59 -0.42 -1.76 -1.14
CA ASP A 59 0.00 -3.14 -0.99
C ASP A 59 -0.35 -3.63 0.41
N VAL A 60 -1.24 -4.63 0.51
CA VAL A 60 -1.81 -5.09 1.78
C VAL A 60 -1.21 -6.44 2.16
N GLY A 61 -0.37 -6.46 3.19
CA GLY A 61 0.32 -7.66 3.67
C GLY A 61 -0.28 -8.21 4.97
N ALA A 62 -0.82 -9.43 4.95
CA ALA A 62 -1.46 -10.06 6.10
C ALA A 62 -0.55 -11.03 6.90
N MET A 63 0.66 -11.28 6.43
CA MET A 63 1.64 -12.15 7.08
C MET A 63 2.98 -11.44 7.13
N SER A 64 3.63 -11.42 8.30
CA SER A 64 4.98 -10.88 8.45
C SER A 64 6.01 -11.83 7.84
N THR A 65 6.97 -11.27 7.11
CA THR A 65 8.19 -11.94 6.65
C THR A 65 9.44 -11.36 7.30
N ALA A 66 9.26 -10.57 8.37
CA ALA A 66 10.37 -10.04 9.15
C ALA A 66 11.18 -11.19 9.78
N PRO A 67 12.52 -11.07 9.85
CA PRO A 67 13.40 -12.09 10.42
C PRO A 67 13.24 -12.26 11.93
#